data_AF-G1P669-F1
#
_entry.id   AF-G1P669-F1
#
_cell.length_a   1.000
_cell.length_b   1.000
_cell.length_c   1.000
_cell.angle_alpha   90.00
_cell.angle_beta   90.00
_cell.angle_gamma   90.00
#
_symmetry.space_group_name_H-M   'P 1'
#
loop_
_entity.id
_entity.type
_entity.pdbx_description
1 polymer ?
#
loop_
_entity_poly.entity_id
_entity_poly.type
_entity_poly.pdbx_seq_one_letter_code
_entity_poly.pdbx_strand_id
1 'polypeptide(L)'
;MTLTCKTQLPTQTLDVLLQFFFFKDGSALGLSWNNSSELQITALKRKDSGSYWCEAQAEGLKVIRSRRIQIDVRGVPVYNVSLATQPPGHVMEGEKLALVCMAAGGTGEITFQWYRGALGSNLGAKTQHSLTAEFEIPAVSEQDAEAYYCADNGYGPSLSGLVSIAVRSKCPWLSAVLELHGTSLHCEAESALSIRYQFTRGCGSSSAPFGGGASNLSLTSEHRGNYSCEADNGQRAQRSEAVPLYVTVPAEDRENPASPILEGLLGGLGLTTMALFLCCWLKRKAG
;
A
#
# COMPACT_ATOMS: atom_id res chain seq x y z
N MET A 1 -15.27 39.63 22.32
CA MET A 1 -14.24 40.63 22.73
C MET A 1 -14.94 41.93 23.02
N THR A 2 -14.46 42.69 24.01
CA THR A 2 -15.06 43.95 24.43
C THR A 2 -14.04 45.08 24.31
N LEU A 3 -14.42 46.16 23.64
CA LEU A 3 -13.65 47.40 23.61
C LEU A 3 -14.31 48.42 24.51
N THR A 4 -13.56 48.95 25.48
CA THR A 4 -14.06 49.97 26.40
C THR A 4 -13.43 51.33 26.10
N CYS A 5 -14.26 52.33 25.86
CA CYS A 5 -13.87 53.71 25.69
C CYS A 5 -13.82 54.40 27.06
N LYS A 6 -12.61 54.69 27.55
CA LYS A 6 -12.42 55.34 28.86
C LYS A 6 -12.19 56.84 28.70
N THR A 7 -12.89 57.63 29.48
CA THR A 7 -12.70 59.07 29.61
C THR A 7 -12.13 59.40 30.99
N GLN A 8 -11.33 60.46 31.09
CA GLN A 8 -10.88 61.01 32.37
C GLN A 8 -11.51 62.40 32.48
N LEU A 9 -12.58 62.52 33.27
CA LEU A 9 -13.19 63.82 33.57
C LEU A 9 -12.54 64.45 34.81
N PRO A 10 -12.38 65.78 34.84
CA PRO A 10 -12.02 66.49 36.05
C PRO A 10 -13.04 66.22 37.17
N THR A 11 -12.55 66.01 38.38
CA THR A 11 -13.26 65.58 39.60
C THR A 11 -14.42 66.50 40.06
N GLN A 12 -14.70 67.62 39.38
CA GLN A 12 -15.76 68.58 39.73
C GLN A 12 -17.08 68.41 38.93
N THR A 13 -17.17 67.43 38.02
CA THR A 13 -18.35 67.24 37.16
C THR A 13 -19.07 65.94 37.52
N LEU A 14 -19.98 66.01 38.50
CA LEU A 14 -20.60 64.85 39.13
C LEU A 14 -21.81 64.24 38.39
N ASP A 15 -22.26 64.81 37.26
CA ASP A 15 -23.47 64.31 36.59
C ASP A 15 -23.50 64.56 35.06
N VAL A 16 -22.40 64.26 34.38
CA VAL A 16 -22.31 64.44 32.91
C VAL A 16 -22.68 63.14 32.20
N LEU A 17 -23.78 63.13 31.46
CA LEU A 17 -24.15 62.01 30.61
C LEU A 17 -23.21 61.94 29.40
N LEU A 18 -22.34 60.94 29.38
CA LEU A 18 -21.44 60.68 28.27
C LEU A 18 -22.12 59.82 27.21
N GLN A 19 -21.92 60.22 25.97
CA GLN A 19 -22.27 59.42 24.80
C GLN A 19 -21.02 59.01 24.05
N PHE A 20 -21.02 57.82 23.48
CA PHE A 20 -19.90 57.23 22.79
C PHE A 20 -20.27 56.82 21.36
N PHE A 21 -19.24 56.78 20.50
CA PHE A 21 -19.36 56.35 19.12
C PHE A 21 -18.09 55.61 18.69
N PHE A 22 -18.23 54.44 18.08
CA PHE A 22 -17.08 53.59 17.73
C PHE A 22 -16.83 53.56 16.22
N PHE A 23 -15.56 53.43 15.85
CA PHE A 23 -15.10 53.40 14.48
C PHE A 23 -14.08 52.28 14.25
N LYS A 24 -14.05 51.79 13.01
CA LYS A 24 -13.06 50.85 12.48
C LYS A 24 -12.64 51.25 11.08
N ASP A 25 -11.34 51.37 10.84
CA ASP A 25 -10.75 51.59 9.50
C ASP A 25 -11.36 52.76 8.70
N GLY A 26 -11.93 53.75 9.37
CA GLY A 26 -12.60 54.90 8.74
C GLY A 26 -14.13 54.86 8.83
N SER A 27 -14.71 53.70 9.10
CA SER A 27 -16.15 53.48 9.11
C SER A 27 -16.73 53.45 10.52
N ALA A 28 -17.92 54.04 10.66
CA ALA A 28 -18.74 53.95 11.85
C ALA A 28 -19.20 52.50 12.12
N LEU A 29 -19.08 52.04 13.37
CA LEU A 29 -19.56 50.72 13.81
C LEU A 29 -20.98 50.74 14.41
N GLY A 30 -21.67 51.88 14.29
CA GLY A 30 -23.05 52.08 14.73
C GLY A 30 -23.74 53.15 13.90
N LEU A 31 -25.05 53.29 14.07
CA LEU A 31 -25.85 54.30 13.37
C LEU A 31 -25.95 55.61 14.16
N SER A 32 -25.82 55.56 15.49
CA SER A 32 -25.99 56.70 16.38
C SER A 32 -25.09 56.61 17.61
N TRP A 33 -24.96 57.74 18.29
CA TRP A 33 -24.34 57.84 19.61
C TRP A 33 -25.07 56.93 20.61
N ASN A 34 -24.31 56.26 21.48
CA ASN A 34 -24.85 55.38 22.51
C ASN A 34 -24.41 55.85 23.91
N ASN A 35 -25.14 55.46 24.95
CA ASN A 35 -24.72 55.70 26.34
C ASN A 35 -23.77 54.60 26.86
N SER A 36 -23.36 53.67 25.99
CA SER A 36 -22.49 52.55 26.35
C SER A 36 -21.05 52.87 25.99
N SER A 37 -20.21 52.97 27.01
CA SER A 37 -18.75 53.05 26.82
C SER A 37 -18.15 51.75 26.27
N GLU A 38 -18.96 50.71 26.03
CA GLU A 38 -18.50 49.40 25.59
C GLU A 38 -19.05 49.02 24.21
N LEU A 39 -18.15 48.52 23.37
CA LEU A 39 -18.48 47.83 22.12
C LEU A 39 -18.19 46.34 22.27
N GLN A 40 -19.24 45.53 22.11
CA GLN A 40 -19.16 44.07 22.14
C GLN A 40 -19.03 43.54 20.70
N ILE A 41 -17.91 42.89 20.40
CA ILE A 41 -17.70 42.15 19.16
C ILE A 41 -17.92 40.67 19.45
N THR A 42 -19.06 40.13 18.98
CA THR A 42 -19.44 38.72 19.13
C THR A 42 -18.89 37.90 17.97
N ALA A 43 -18.50 36.65 18.25
CA ALA A 43 -17.95 35.70 17.26
C ALA A 43 -16.85 36.33 16.37
N LEU A 44 -15.71 36.68 17.00
CA LEU A 44 -14.54 37.26 16.34
C LEU A 44 -14.15 36.48 15.07
N LYS A 45 -14.02 37.20 13.96
CA LYS A 45 -13.54 36.68 12.67
C LYS A 45 -12.30 37.45 12.25
N ARG A 46 -11.50 36.87 11.33
CA ARG A 46 -10.35 37.56 10.73
C ARG A 46 -10.67 38.92 10.14
N LYS A 47 -11.87 39.05 9.56
CA LYS A 47 -12.32 40.32 8.99
C LYS A 47 -12.47 41.41 10.04
N ASP A 48 -12.50 41.09 11.33
CA ASP A 48 -12.60 42.03 12.44
C ASP A 48 -11.21 42.57 12.84
N SER A 49 -10.12 42.11 12.23
CA SER A 49 -8.85 42.82 12.31
C SER A 49 -8.99 44.23 11.75
N GLY A 50 -8.29 45.20 12.35
CA GLY A 50 -8.29 46.58 11.88
C GLY A 50 -7.89 47.61 12.94
N SER A 51 -8.01 48.88 12.55
CA SER A 51 -7.72 50.08 13.34
C SER A 51 -8.99 50.59 14.01
N TYR A 52 -9.08 50.47 15.33
CA TYR A 52 -10.25 50.87 16.11
C TYR A 52 -9.99 52.16 16.89
N TRP A 53 -11.01 53.00 17.00
CA TRP A 53 -11.04 54.12 17.94
C TRP A 53 -12.46 54.43 18.37
N CYS A 54 -12.59 55.20 19.44
CA CYS A 54 -13.87 55.71 19.90
C CYS A 54 -13.84 57.23 20.01
N GLU A 55 -15.02 57.82 19.93
CA GLU A 55 -15.29 59.20 20.24
C GLU A 55 -16.23 59.25 21.43
N ALA A 56 -16.04 60.23 22.30
CA ALA A 56 -16.90 60.50 23.43
C ALA A 56 -17.35 61.97 23.38
N GLN A 57 -18.60 62.20 23.71
CA GLN A 57 -19.17 63.54 23.81
C GLN A 57 -20.01 63.67 25.07
N ALA A 58 -20.17 64.90 25.50
CA ALA A 58 -21.07 65.33 26.55
C ALA A 58 -21.84 66.54 26.04
N GLU A 59 -23.03 66.76 26.56
CA GLU A 59 -23.86 67.90 26.15
C GLU A 59 -23.11 69.22 26.35
N GLY A 60 -23.08 70.05 25.30
CA GLY A 60 -22.38 71.34 25.31
C GLY A 60 -20.85 71.27 25.28
N LEU A 61 -20.24 70.07 25.25
CA LEU A 61 -18.79 69.89 25.17
C LEU A 61 -18.34 69.40 23.80
N LYS A 62 -17.09 69.73 23.45
CA LYS A 62 -16.47 69.27 22.21
C LYS A 62 -16.28 67.75 22.24
N VAL A 63 -16.57 67.10 21.11
CA VAL A 63 -16.26 65.68 20.89
C VAL A 63 -14.76 65.43 21.05
N ILE A 64 -14.42 64.46 21.89
CA ILE A 64 -13.04 64.00 22.10
C ILE A 64 -12.84 62.63 21.46
N ARG A 65 -11.70 62.44 20.80
CA ARG A 65 -11.36 61.20 20.10
C ARG A 65 -10.23 60.47 20.81
N SER A 66 -10.36 59.15 20.95
CA SER A 66 -9.29 58.31 21.47
C SER A 66 -8.11 58.19 20.51
N ARG A 67 -7.00 57.64 21.02
CA ARG A 67 -5.96 57.09 20.14
C ARG A 67 -6.51 55.86 19.42
N ARG A 68 -5.95 55.57 18.24
CA ARG A 68 -6.26 54.35 17.48
C ARG A 68 -5.51 53.17 18.09
N ILE A 69 -6.18 52.03 18.18
CA ILE A 69 -5.59 50.74 18.55
C ILE A 69 -5.66 49.80 17.35
N GLN A 70 -4.61 49.01 17.15
CA GLN A 70 -4.60 47.96 16.13
C GLN A 70 -5.02 46.64 16.77
N ILE A 71 -5.99 45.98 16.17
CA ILE A 71 -6.47 44.66 16.59
C ILE A 71 -6.16 43.69 15.46
N ASP A 72 -5.43 42.63 15.76
CA ASP A 72 -5.12 41.55 14.84
C ASP A 72 -5.78 40.26 15.32
N VAL A 73 -6.85 39.86 14.64
CA VAL A 73 -7.60 38.63 14.90
C VAL A 73 -7.02 37.51 14.04
N ARG A 74 -6.34 36.57 14.68
CA ARG A 74 -5.80 35.37 14.02
C ARG A 74 -6.69 34.16 14.29
N GLY A 75 -6.73 33.24 13.33
CA GLY A 75 -7.33 31.93 13.52
C GLY A 75 -6.42 31.04 14.35
N VAL A 76 -6.97 30.02 15.00
CA VAL A 76 -6.15 29.01 15.67
C VAL A 76 -5.47 28.17 14.58
N PRO A 77 -4.14 28.07 14.56
CA PRO A 77 -3.44 27.21 13.62
C PRO A 77 -3.80 25.75 13.88
N VAL A 78 -3.63 24.90 12.88
CA VAL A 78 -3.87 23.48 13.06
C VAL A 78 -2.74 22.88 13.90
N TYR A 79 -3.07 21.96 14.80
CA TYR A 79 -2.08 21.31 15.66
C TYR A 79 -2.48 19.88 16.05
N ASN A 80 -1.48 19.11 16.48
CA ASN A 80 -1.60 17.70 16.85
C ASN A 80 -2.31 16.88 15.77
N VAL A 81 -1.75 16.92 14.56
CA VAL A 81 -2.24 16.11 13.44
C VAL A 81 -1.89 14.64 13.70
N SER A 82 -2.84 13.76 13.38
CA SER A 82 -2.72 12.31 13.52
C SER A 82 -3.33 11.62 12.31
N LEU A 83 -2.82 10.44 12.00
CA LEU A 83 -3.30 9.61 10.91
C LEU A 83 -3.81 8.28 11.48
N ALA A 84 -4.97 7.86 11.02
CA ALA A 84 -5.53 6.54 11.25
C ALA A 84 -5.85 5.87 9.92
N THR A 85 -5.87 4.54 9.91
CA THR A 85 -6.25 3.76 8.74
C THR A 85 -7.51 2.96 8.99
N GLN A 86 -8.31 2.78 7.96
CA GLN A 86 -9.48 1.91 7.99
C GLN A 86 -9.44 0.97 6.77
N PRO A 87 -9.28 -0.36 6.97
CA PRO A 87 -9.10 -1.06 8.25
C PRO A 87 -7.76 -0.75 8.97
N PRO A 88 -7.67 -0.98 10.29
CA PRO A 88 -6.44 -0.75 11.05
C PRO A 88 -5.43 -1.88 10.84
N GLY A 89 -4.16 -1.50 10.61
CA GLY A 89 -3.00 -2.39 10.63
C GLY A 89 -2.74 -3.17 9.33
N HIS A 90 -3.71 -3.94 8.84
CA HIS A 90 -3.55 -4.69 7.59
C HIS A 90 -4.78 -4.61 6.70
N VAL A 91 -4.55 -4.73 5.39
CA VAL A 91 -5.58 -4.70 4.35
C VAL A 91 -5.28 -5.79 3.33
N MET A 92 -6.32 -6.44 2.80
CA MET A 92 -6.12 -7.44 1.76
C MET A 92 -5.91 -6.76 0.40
N GLU A 93 -5.07 -7.35 -0.44
CA GLU A 93 -4.89 -6.89 -1.82
C GLU A 93 -6.22 -6.84 -2.57
N GLY A 94 -6.44 -5.76 -3.32
CA GLY A 94 -7.67 -5.46 -4.05
C GLY A 94 -8.78 -4.84 -3.19
N GLU A 95 -8.63 -4.78 -1.87
CA GLU A 95 -9.59 -4.11 -0.99
C GLU A 95 -9.31 -2.61 -0.89
N LYS A 96 -10.31 -1.87 -0.41
CA LYS A 96 -10.25 -0.43 -0.20
C LYS A 96 -9.54 -0.10 1.11
N LEU A 97 -8.70 0.92 1.09
CA LEU A 97 -8.04 1.48 2.25
C LEU A 97 -8.37 2.97 2.38
N ALA A 98 -8.80 3.38 3.56
CA ALA A 98 -9.05 4.77 3.91
C ALA A 98 -7.97 5.30 4.85
N LEU A 99 -7.40 6.45 4.50
CA LEU A 99 -6.43 7.20 5.29
C LEU A 99 -7.14 8.41 5.93
N VAL A 100 -7.44 8.31 7.21
CA VAL A 100 -8.20 9.30 7.98
C VAL A 100 -7.24 10.20 8.74
N CYS A 101 -7.12 11.44 8.29
CA CYS A 101 -6.30 12.46 8.94
C CYS A 101 -7.15 13.30 9.90
N MET A 102 -6.68 13.50 11.13
CA MET A 102 -7.38 14.20 12.21
C MET A 102 -6.48 15.25 12.86
N ALA A 103 -7.02 16.43 13.13
CA ALA A 103 -6.36 17.46 13.92
C ALA A 103 -7.08 17.69 15.26
N ALA A 104 -6.32 17.97 16.34
CA ALA A 104 -6.91 18.26 17.64
C ALA A 104 -7.61 19.64 17.69
N GLY A 105 -7.19 20.57 16.84
CA GLY A 105 -7.79 21.88 16.73
C GLY A 105 -7.30 22.63 15.50
N GLY A 106 -8.00 23.72 15.18
CA GLY A 106 -7.77 24.56 14.01
C GLY A 106 -9.00 25.42 13.74
N THR A 107 -8.84 26.56 13.07
CA THR A 107 -9.96 27.44 12.71
C THR A 107 -9.90 27.84 11.25
N GLY A 108 -11.05 27.79 10.59
CA GLY A 108 -11.23 28.24 9.22
C GLY A 108 -11.32 27.06 8.26
N GLU A 109 -10.81 27.27 7.05
CA GLU A 109 -10.71 26.25 6.03
C GLU A 109 -9.35 25.55 6.17
N ILE A 110 -9.36 24.21 6.26
CA ILE A 110 -8.19 23.38 6.52
C ILE A 110 -7.91 22.53 5.29
N THR A 111 -6.68 22.57 4.79
CA THR A 111 -6.20 21.71 3.71
C THR A 111 -5.34 20.61 4.28
N PHE A 112 -5.85 19.38 4.22
CA PHE A 112 -5.11 18.16 4.53
C PHE A 112 -4.41 17.63 3.28
N GLN A 113 -3.20 17.11 3.45
CA GLN A 113 -2.39 16.47 2.41
C GLN A 113 -1.93 15.11 2.90
N TRP A 114 -1.94 14.11 2.02
CA TRP A 114 -1.50 12.75 2.33
C TRP A 114 -0.24 12.41 1.56
N TYR A 115 0.66 11.73 2.22
CA TYR A 115 1.95 11.33 1.68
C TYR A 115 2.18 9.83 1.88
N ARG A 116 2.86 9.23 0.90
CA ARG A 116 3.32 7.84 0.91
C ARG A 116 4.84 7.79 0.99
N GLY A 117 5.33 6.85 1.79
CA GLY A 117 6.75 6.59 1.97
C GLY A 117 7.44 7.63 2.85
N ALA A 118 8.59 7.25 3.41
CA ALA A 118 9.39 8.14 4.25
C ALA A 118 9.95 9.37 3.49
N LEU A 119 10.07 9.26 2.16
CA LEU A 119 10.53 10.34 1.28
C LEU A 119 9.40 11.31 0.86
N GLY A 120 8.13 10.98 1.17
CA GLY A 120 7.01 11.92 1.04
C GLY A 120 6.44 12.09 -0.37
N SER A 121 6.05 11.00 -1.04
CA SER A 121 5.32 11.08 -2.30
C SER A 121 3.88 11.55 -2.06
N ASN A 122 3.50 12.70 -2.63
CA ASN A 122 2.16 13.28 -2.45
C ASN A 122 1.09 12.44 -3.16
N LEU A 123 0.07 12.02 -2.41
CA LEU A 123 -1.09 11.25 -2.91
C LEU A 123 -2.26 12.16 -3.32
N GLY A 124 -2.41 13.28 -2.63
CA GLY A 124 -3.52 14.20 -2.83
C GLY A 124 -3.72 15.18 -1.68
N ALA A 125 -4.67 16.09 -1.90
CA ALA A 125 -5.05 17.12 -0.93
C ALA A 125 -6.57 17.29 -0.89
N LYS A 126 -7.10 17.67 0.28
CA LYS A 126 -8.52 17.95 0.48
C LYS A 126 -8.68 19.14 1.41
N THR A 127 -9.48 20.11 0.97
CA THR A 127 -9.76 21.35 1.69
C THR A 127 -11.18 21.33 2.22
N GLN A 128 -11.36 21.64 3.51
CA GLN A 128 -12.66 21.57 4.18
C GLN A 128 -12.67 22.32 5.52
N HIS A 129 -13.87 22.61 6.04
CA HIS A 129 -14.06 23.24 7.36
C HIS A 129 -14.07 22.27 8.55
N SER A 130 -13.81 20.97 8.31
CA SER A 130 -13.79 19.94 9.35
C SER A 130 -12.35 19.61 9.78
N LEU A 131 -12.17 19.27 11.05
CA LEU A 131 -10.91 18.81 11.65
C LEU A 131 -10.52 17.38 11.23
N THR A 132 -11.32 16.72 10.39
CA THR A 132 -11.07 15.34 9.96
C THR A 132 -11.36 15.15 8.49
N ALA A 133 -10.40 14.66 7.73
CA ALA A 133 -10.52 14.37 6.30
C ALA A 133 -10.06 12.95 5.99
N GLU A 134 -10.58 12.40 4.89
CA GLU A 134 -10.28 11.04 4.44
C GLU A 134 -9.80 11.06 2.99
N PHE A 135 -8.76 10.28 2.72
CA PHE A 135 -8.27 9.94 1.39
C PHE A 135 -8.39 8.43 1.17
N GLU A 136 -8.89 8.03 0.01
CA GLU A 136 -9.20 6.63 -0.28
C GLU A 136 -8.27 6.08 -1.36
N ILE A 137 -7.71 4.90 -1.09
CA ILE A 137 -7.05 4.04 -2.06
C ILE A 137 -8.06 2.96 -2.44
N PRO A 138 -8.65 2.99 -3.65
CA PRO A 138 -9.80 2.13 -3.99
C PRO A 138 -9.49 0.63 -4.01
N ALA A 139 -8.28 0.28 -4.45
CA ALA A 139 -7.81 -1.10 -4.54
C ALA A 139 -6.32 -1.12 -4.20
N VAL A 140 -5.97 -1.71 -3.06
CA VAL A 140 -4.60 -1.76 -2.55
C VAL A 140 -3.79 -2.83 -3.27
N SER A 141 -2.53 -2.54 -3.57
CA SER A 141 -1.56 -3.47 -4.16
C SER A 141 -0.38 -3.72 -3.22
N GLU A 142 0.47 -4.70 -3.52
CA GLU A 142 1.70 -4.96 -2.73
C GLU A 142 2.62 -3.73 -2.64
N GLN A 143 2.59 -2.84 -3.64
CA GLN A 143 3.37 -1.60 -3.67
C GLN A 143 2.89 -0.54 -2.66
N ASP A 144 1.71 -0.71 -2.10
CA ASP A 144 1.12 0.18 -1.10
C ASP A 144 1.46 -0.27 0.34
N ALA A 145 2.28 -1.32 0.50
CA ALA A 145 2.83 -1.76 1.78
C ALA A 145 3.94 -0.83 2.29
N GLU A 146 3.60 0.44 2.47
CA GLU A 146 4.50 1.51 2.89
C GLU A 146 4.01 2.21 4.17
N ALA A 147 4.80 3.19 4.63
CA ALA A 147 4.40 4.11 5.69
C ALA A 147 3.73 5.36 5.11
N TYR A 148 2.67 5.82 5.77
CA TYR A 148 1.89 6.98 5.36
C TYR A 148 1.90 8.02 6.47
N TYR A 149 1.82 9.29 6.08
CA TYR A 149 1.58 10.39 7.01
C TYR A 149 0.72 11.44 6.33
N CYS A 150 0.08 12.28 7.13
CA CYS A 150 -0.63 13.44 6.63
C CYS A 150 -0.11 14.72 7.26
N ALA A 151 -0.32 15.82 6.56
CA ALA A 151 0.06 17.16 7.00
C ALA A 151 -1.08 18.15 6.73
N ASP A 152 -1.06 19.27 7.43
CA ASP A 152 -1.90 20.42 7.14
C ASP A 152 -1.08 21.63 6.61
N ASN A 153 -1.75 22.55 5.90
CA ASN A 153 -1.15 23.78 5.38
C ASN A 153 -1.38 25.05 6.25
N GLY A 154 -2.03 24.92 7.40
CA GLY A 154 -2.59 26.02 8.17
C GLY A 154 -1.67 26.60 9.23
N TYR A 155 -0.54 27.23 8.83
CA TYR A 155 0.40 28.03 9.66
C TYR A 155 1.68 27.35 10.18
N GLY A 156 1.94 26.09 9.83
CA GLY A 156 3.19 25.40 10.08
C GLY A 156 3.05 23.90 9.78
N PRO A 157 4.13 23.14 9.51
CA PRO A 157 4.01 21.73 9.16
C PRO A 157 3.68 20.91 10.41
N SER A 158 2.41 20.85 10.82
CA SER A 158 1.98 19.81 11.76
C SER A 158 1.87 18.51 10.99
N LEU A 159 2.88 17.67 11.18
CA LEU A 159 2.95 16.34 10.58
C LEU A 159 2.33 15.33 11.54
N SER A 160 1.56 14.39 11.00
CA SER A 160 1.22 13.19 11.76
C SER A 160 2.46 12.33 11.99
N GLY A 161 2.35 11.39 12.94
CA GLY A 161 3.22 10.23 12.96
C GLY A 161 3.07 9.39 11.68
N LEU A 162 4.10 8.60 11.39
CA LEU A 162 4.06 7.62 10.31
C LEU A 162 3.23 6.40 10.74
N VAL A 163 2.35 5.95 9.85
CA VAL A 163 1.55 4.72 10.02
C VAL A 163 1.92 3.75 8.92
N SER A 164 2.49 2.61 9.29
CA SER A 164 2.85 1.53 8.35
C SER A 164 1.67 0.62 8.10
N ILE A 165 1.46 0.24 6.85
CA ILE A 165 0.35 -0.61 6.43
C ILE A 165 0.92 -1.93 5.89
N ALA A 166 0.41 -3.04 6.40
CA ALA A 166 0.74 -4.36 5.87
C ALA A 166 -0.33 -4.77 4.84
N VAL A 167 0.10 -4.96 3.60
CA VAL A 167 -0.77 -5.52 2.56
C VAL A 167 -0.64 -7.04 2.58
N ARG A 168 -1.77 -7.73 2.73
CA ARG A 168 -1.82 -9.18 2.68
C ARG A 168 -2.43 -9.63 1.37
N SER A 169 -1.71 -10.44 0.61
CA SER A 169 -2.27 -11.07 -0.56
C SER A 169 -3.07 -12.32 -0.16
N LYS A 170 -4.18 -12.57 -0.86
CA LYS A 170 -5.00 -13.79 -0.67
C LYS A 170 -4.27 -15.06 -1.13
N CYS A 171 -3.09 -14.95 -1.75
CA CYS A 171 -2.31 -16.08 -2.22
C CYS A 171 -0.80 -15.83 -2.08
N PRO A 172 -0.05 -16.69 -1.38
CA PRO A 172 1.38 -16.86 -1.61
C PRO A 172 1.59 -17.54 -2.97
N TRP A 173 2.66 -17.17 -3.67
CA TRP A 173 3.27 -17.89 -4.79
C TRP A 173 2.82 -19.36 -4.95
N LEU A 174 2.05 -19.67 -6.00
CA LEU A 174 1.84 -21.07 -6.37
C LEU A 174 3.07 -21.49 -7.19
N SER A 175 3.72 -22.58 -6.85
CA SER A 175 4.76 -23.19 -7.67
C SER A 175 4.55 -24.68 -7.60
N ALA A 176 4.15 -25.28 -8.73
CA ALA A 176 3.93 -26.71 -8.82
C ALA A 176 5.24 -27.38 -9.25
N VAL A 177 5.82 -28.21 -8.38
CA VAL A 177 7.01 -29.02 -8.70
C VAL A 177 6.61 -30.48 -8.76
N LEU A 178 6.99 -31.18 -9.82
CA LEU A 178 6.73 -32.61 -10.02
C LEU A 178 8.01 -33.41 -9.81
N GLU A 179 8.04 -34.29 -8.82
CA GLU A 179 9.20 -35.15 -8.49
C GLU A 179 8.86 -36.63 -8.60
N LEU A 180 9.85 -37.48 -8.92
CA LEU A 180 9.70 -38.94 -8.97
C LEU A 180 10.34 -39.59 -7.75
N HIS A 181 9.51 -40.17 -6.88
CA HIS A 181 9.94 -40.99 -5.74
C HIS A 181 9.58 -42.46 -5.97
N GLY A 182 10.58 -43.26 -6.35
CA GLY A 182 10.41 -44.69 -6.61
C GLY A 182 9.41 -44.93 -7.75
N THR A 183 8.23 -45.45 -7.41
CA THR A 183 7.11 -45.70 -8.33
C THR A 183 5.99 -44.65 -8.23
N SER A 184 6.25 -43.48 -7.63
CA SER A 184 5.23 -42.44 -7.43
C SER A 184 5.71 -41.05 -7.84
N LEU A 185 4.84 -40.29 -8.51
CA LEU A 185 5.04 -38.87 -8.81
C LEU A 185 4.45 -38.01 -7.70
N HIS A 186 5.23 -37.11 -7.13
CA HIS A 186 4.81 -36.15 -6.10
C HIS A 186 4.67 -34.75 -6.71
N CYS A 187 3.53 -34.09 -6.49
CA CYS A 187 3.32 -32.70 -6.87
C CYS A 187 3.22 -31.84 -5.60
N GLU A 188 4.17 -30.94 -5.40
CA GLU A 188 4.21 -30.02 -4.28
C GLU A 188 3.79 -28.62 -4.72
N ALA A 189 2.95 -27.96 -3.90
CA ALA A 189 2.54 -26.57 -4.10
C ALA A 189 2.10 -25.96 -2.76
N GLU A 190 2.46 -24.70 -2.52
CA GLU A 190 2.08 -23.97 -1.30
C GLU A 190 0.91 -23.02 -1.57
N SER A 191 -0.08 -23.01 -0.67
CA SER A 191 -1.16 -22.03 -0.71
C SER A 191 -1.86 -21.91 0.65
N ALA A 192 -2.40 -20.73 0.93
CA ALA A 192 -3.25 -20.49 2.10
C ALA A 192 -4.69 -20.99 1.91
N LEU A 193 -5.05 -21.41 0.69
CA LEU A 193 -6.34 -22.00 0.33
C LEU A 193 -6.19 -23.49 0.03
N SER A 194 -7.29 -24.23 0.02
CA SER A 194 -7.29 -25.65 -0.37
C SER A 194 -6.85 -25.81 -1.83
N ILE A 195 -5.83 -26.63 -2.06
CA ILE A 195 -5.28 -26.89 -3.40
C ILE A 195 -5.91 -28.16 -3.98
N ARG A 196 -6.38 -28.07 -5.22
CA ARG A 196 -6.76 -29.20 -6.06
C ARG A 196 -5.60 -29.53 -7.00
N TYR A 197 -5.16 -30.79 -6.96
CA TYR A 197 -4.15 -31.29 -7.90
C TYR A 197 -4.80 -32.09 -9.02
N GLN A 198 -4.26 -31.92 -10.23
CA GLN A 198 -4.64 -32.69 -11.41
C GLN A 198 -3.40 -33.07 -12.23
N PHE A 199 -3.19 -34.37 -12.44
CA PHE A 199 -2.10 -34.84 -13.30
C PHE A 199 -2.56 -34.97 -14.75
N THR A 200 -1.69 -34.56 -15.66
CA THR A 200 -1.90 -34.63 -17.09
C THR A 200 -0.75 -35.40 -17.75
N ARG A 201 -1.10 -36.34 -18.63
CA ARG A 201 -0.15 -37.10 -19.43
C ARG A 201 -0.12 -36.57 -20.85
N GLY A 202 1.00 -35.98 -21.25
CA GLY A 202 1.28 -35.55 -22.60
C GLY A 202 1.91 -36.68 -23.41
N CYS A 203 1.08 -37.39 -24.17
CA CYS A 203 1.52 -38.15 -25.34
C CYS A 203 0.63 -37.66 -26.49
N GLY A 204 1.20 -36.97 -27.49
CA GLY A 204 0.56 -36.50 -28.72
C GLY A 204 -0.96 -36.26 -28.66
N SER A 205 -1.39 -35.00 -28.50
CA SER A 205 -2.77 -34.54 -28.66
C SER A 205 -3.89 -35.40 -28.03
N SER A 206 -3.63 -36.05 -26.90
CA SER A 206 -4.69 -36.58 -26.04
C SER A 206 -4.46 -36.15 -24.59
N SER A 207 -5.37 -35.33 -24.06
CA SER A 207 -5.44 -34.93 -22.66
C SER A 207 -6.46 -35.82 -21.95
N ALA A 208 -6.00 -36.62 -20.99
CA ALA A 208 -6.88 -37.38 -20.11
C ALA A 208 -6.57 -36.98 -18.65
N PRO A 209 -7.56 -36.47 -17.88
CA PRO A 209 -7.38 -36.21 -16.47
C PRO A 209 -7.21 -37.54 -15.73
N PHE A 210 -6.09 -37.73 -15.03
CA PHE A 210 -5.87 -38.92 -14.21
C PHE A 210 -5.49 -38.51 -12.78
N GLY A 211 -6.29 -38.94 -11.80
CA GLY A 211 -6.08 -38.65 -10.38
C GLY A 211 -6.66 -37.30 -9.94
N GLY A 212 -7.74 -37.35 -9.16
CA GLY A 212 -8.28 -36.20 -8.43
C GLY A 212 -8.01 -36.33 -6.94
N GLY A 213 -7.39 -35.31 -6.35
CA GLY A 213 -7.36 -35.10 -4.89
C GLY A 213 -6.14 -35.59 -4.12
N ALA A 214 -5.14 -36.21 -4.77
CA ALA A 214 -3.90 -36.63 -4.12
C ALA A 214 -2.69 -35.88 -4.70
N SER A 215 -1.77 -35.42 -3.85
CA SER A 215 -0.46 -34.89 -4.25
C SER A 215 0.50 -35.97 -4.77
N ASN A 216 0.11 -37.25 -4.69
CA ASN A 216 0.89 -38.40 -5.13
C ASN A 216 0.13 -39.21 -6.20
N LEU A 217 0.85 -39.62 -7.24
CA LEU A 217 0.36 -40.51 -8.29
C LEU A 217 1.25 -41.76 -8.38
N SER A 218 0.68 -42.95 -8.14
CA SER A 218 1.39 -44.22 -8.28
C SER A 218 1.44 -44.69 -9.73
N LEU A 219 2.57 -45.25 -10.17
CA LEU A 219 2.85 -45.69 -11.53
C LEU A 219 2.92 -47.22 -11.63
N THR A 220 2.46 -47.78 -12.75
CA THR A 220 2.65 -49.18 -13.12
C THR A 220 3.55 -49.29 -14.35
N SER A 221 3.98 -50.51 -14.70
CA SER A 221 4.95 -50.79 -15.78
C SER A 221 4.55 -50.33 -17.18
N GLU A 222 3.31 -49.88 -17.40
CA GLU A 222 2.78 -49.44 -18.69
C GLU A 222 2.80 -47.91 -18.91
N HIS A 223 3.29 -47.15 -17.93
CA HIS A 223 3.05 -45.70 -17.84
C HIS A 223 4.11 -44.80 -18.52
N ARG A 224 4.51 -45.09 -19.75
CA ARG A 224 5.40 -44.21 -20.55
C ARG A 224 4.70 -42.91 -20.96
N GLY A 225 5.36 -41.77 -20.83
CA GLY A 225 4.82 -40.46 -21.25
C GLY A 225 5.45 -39.26 -20.54
N ASN A 226 5.10 -38.04 -20.97
CA ASN A 226 5.46 -36.81 -20.27
C ASN A 226 4.36 -36.45 -19.27
N TYR A 227 4.70 -36.30 -17.99
CA TYR A 227 3.74 -35.96 -16.95
C TYR A 227 3.91 -34.51 -16.53
N SER A 228 2.81 -33.80 -16.33
CA SER A 228 2.78 -32.50 -15.67
C SER A 228 1.65 -32.48 -14.66
N CYS A 229 1.83 -31.77 -13.54
CA CYS A 229 0.75 -31.53 -12.60
C CYS A 229 0.26 -30.08 -12.69
N GLU A 230 -1.03 -29.89 -12.51
CA GLU A 230 -1.64 -28.59 -12.31
C GLU A 230 -2.13 -28.50 -10.86
N ALA A 231 -1.70 -27.45 -10.17
CA ALA A 231 -2.22 -27.06 -8.88
C ALA A 231 -3.19 -25.90 -9.10
N ASP A 232 -4.42 -26.02 -8.58
CA ASP A 232 -5.45 -24.99 -8.66
C ASP A 232 -6.03 -24.72 -7.26
N ASN A 233 -5.98 -23.47 -6.83
CA ASN A 233 -6.53 -23.04 -5.54
C ASN A 233 -7.85 -22.26 -5.67
N GLY A 234 -8.48 -22.30 -6.84
CA GLY A 234 -9.75 -21.62 -7.15
C GLY A 234 -9.60 -20.14 -7.52
N GLN A 235 -8.43 -19.53 -7.32
CA GLN A 235 -8.11 -18.18 -7.80
C GLN A 235 -7.09 -18.18 -8.94
N ARG A 236 -6.16 -19.13 -8.90
CA ARG A 236 -5.11 -19.31 -9.91
C ARG A 236 -4.81 -20.80 -10.06
N ALA A 237 -4.70 -21.23 -11.31
CA ALA A 237 -4.15 -22.53 -11.68
C ALA A 237 -2.72 -22.36 -12.21
N GLN A 238 -1.81 -23.25 -11.81
CA GLN A 238 -0.43 -23.25 -12.28
C GLN A 238 0.02 -24.67 -12.62
N ARG A 239 0.65 -24.79 -13.79
CA ARG A 239 1.15 -26.04 -14.32
C ARG A 239 2.66 -26.17 -14.09
N SER A 240 3.09 -27.36 -13.68
CA SER A 240 4.50 -27.72 -13.54
C SER A 240 5.17 -27.89 -14.91
N GLU A 241 6.50 -27.81 -14.94
CA GLU A 241 7.29 -28.36 -16.04
C GLU A 241 7.01 -29.87 -16.20
N ALA A 242 7.16 -30.38 -17.42
CA ALA A 242 6.84 -31.77 -17.74
C ALA A 242 8.03 -32.70 -17.46
N VAL A 243 7.80 -33.80 -16.74
CA VAL A 243 8.80 -34.82 -16.45
C VAL A 243 8.61 -36.03 -17.38
N PRO A 244 9.62 -36.39 -18.20
CA PRO A 244 9.54 -37.57 -19.08
C PRO A 244 9.81 -38.86 -18.30
N LEU A 245 8.93 -39.86 -18.42
CA LEU A 245 9.14 -41.19 -17.85
C LEU A 245 9.46 -42.23 -18.93
N TYR A 246 10.59 -42.91 -18.76
CA TYR A 246 11.05 -44.03 -19.59
C TYR A 246 11.09 -45.30 -18.73
N VAL A 247 10.45 -46.37 -19.20
CA VAL A 247 10.57 -47.70 -18.56
C VAL A 247 11.72 -48.45 -19.21
N THR A 248 12.77 -48.74 -18.45
CA THR A 248 13.76 -49.75 -18.81
C THR A 248 13.22 -51.12 -18.41
N VAL A 249 12.80 -51.91 -19.38
CA VAL A 249 12.52 -53.35 -19.15
C VAL A 249 13.86 -54.01 -18.86
N PRO A 250 14.06 -54.69 -17.72
CA PRO A 250 15.24 -55.52 -17.52
C PRO A 250 15.23 -56.59 -18.60
N ALA A 251 16.31 -56.72 -19.37
CA ALA A 251 16.43 -57.80 -20.34
C ALA A 251 16.20 -59.13 -19.61
N GLU A 252 15.17 -59.87 -20.02
CA GLU A 252 14.91 -61.22 -19.55
C GLU A 252 16.15 -62.06 -19.84
N ASP A 253 16.81 -62.51 -18.78
CA ASP A 253 17.93 -63.42 -18.84
C ASP A 253 17.40 -64.75 -19.38
N ARG A 254 17.60 -64.99 -20.67
CA ARG A 254 17.16 -66.21 -21.33
C ARG A 254 18.13 -67.32 -20.92
N GLU A 255 17.78 -68.01 -19.83
CA GLU A 255 18.44 -69.25 -19.40
C GLU A 255 18.50 -70.24 -20.58
N ASN A 256 19.71 -70.52 -21.05
CA ASN A 256 20.00 -71.64 -21.94
C ASN A 256 19.98 -72.95 -21.12
N PRO A 257 19.24 -73.99 -21.53
CA PRO A 257 19.41 -75.31 -20.95
C PRO A 257 20.71 -75.96 -21.47
N ALA A 258 21.35 -76.70 -20.56
CA ALA A 258 22.72 -77.19 -20.63
C ALA A 258 23.04 -78.16 -21.80
N SER A 259 24.33 -78.16 -22.13
CA SER A 259 25.10 -79.03 -23.03
C SER A 259 24.90 -80.55 -22.85
N PRO A 260 25.40 -81.36 -23.81
CA PRO A 260 26.52 -82.22 -23.44
C PRO A 260 27.73 -82.13 -24.40
N ILE A 261 28.87 -82.52 -23.83
CA ILE A 261 30.27 -82.47 -24.29
C ILE A 261 30.58 -83.61 -25.29
N LEU A 262 31.39 -83.37 -26.35
CA LEU A 262 32.64 -84.10 -26.65
C LEU A 262 33.41 -83.55 -27.88
N GLU A 263 34.67 -83.18 -27.62
CA GLU A 263 35.92 -83.12 -28.41
C GLU A 263 35.99 -82.80 -29.92
N GLY A 264 36.97 -81.95 -30.27
CA GLY A 264 37.55 -81.85 -31.62
C GLY A 264 38.50 -80.66 -31.80
N LEU A 265 39.80 -80.95 -31.95
CA LEU A 265 40.96 -80.05 -32.09
C LEU A 265 41.05 -79.26 -33.44
N LEU A 266 41.96 -78.27 -33.44
CA LEU A 266 42.57 -77.50 -34.55
C LEU A 266 41.73 -76.35 -35.14
N GLY A 267 42.20 -75.12 -35.35
CA GLY A 267 43.54 -74.52 -35.39
C GLY A 267 43.58 -73.54 -36.57
N GLY A 268 43.98 -72.27 -36.35
CA GLY A 268 44.50 -71.41 -37.41
C GLY A 268 43.88 -70.00 -37.57
N LEU A 269 44.79 -69.02 -37.53
CA LEU A 269 44.78 -67.77 -38.32
C LEU A 269 44.00 -66.56 -37.77
N GLY A 270 44.56 -65.96 -36.73
CA GLY A 270 44.74 -64.51 -36.74
C GLY A 270 45.79 -64.14 -37.80
N LEU A 271 45.58 -63.02 -38.53
CA LEU A 271 46.60 -62.14 -39.13
C LEU A 271 46.06 -61.16 -40.22
N THR A 272 44.79 -60.75 -40.21
CA THR A 272 44.31 -59.78 -41.24
C THR A 272 43.58 -58.54 -40.71
N THR A 273 43.20 -58.46 -39.43
CA THR A 273 42.47 -57.29 -38.91
C THR A 273 43.36 -56.22 -38.27
N MET A 274 44.62 -56.55 -37.92
CA MET A 274 45.58 -55.60 -37.32
C MET A 274 46.20 -54.61 -38.32
N ALA A 275 46.00 -54.81 -39.64
CA ALA A 275 46.49 -53.90 -40.67
C ALA A 275 45.54 -52.70 -40.94
N LEU A 276 44.26 -52.81 -40.58
CA LEU A 276 43.28 -51.73 -40.80
C LEU A 276 43.30 -50.65 -39.71
N PHE A 277 43.69 -51.00 -38.48
CA PHE A 277 43.76 -50.05 -37.36
C PHE A 277 44.96 -49.09 -37.43
N LEU A 278 46.08 -49.50 -38.05
CA LEU A 278 47.27 -48.66 -38.17
C LEU A 278 47.16 -47.56 -39.25
N CYS A 279 46.34 -47.75 -40.29
CA CYS A 279 46.12 -46.72 -41.31
C CYS A 279 45.21 -45.57 -40.85
N CYS A 280 44.27 -45.83 -39.93
CA CYS A 280 43.38 -44.78 -39.40
C CYS A 280 44.05 -43.89 -38.35
N TRP A 281 45.10 -44.37 -37.67
CA TRP A 281 45.75 -43.64 -36.59
C TRP A 281 46.75 -42.57 -37.08
N LEU A 282 47.34 -42.76 -38.27
CA LEU A 282 48.34 -41.83 -38.82
C LEU A 282 47.75 -40.60 -39.53
N LYS A 283 46.43 -40.56 -39.79
CA LYS A 283 45.75 -39.37 -40.37
C LYS A 283 45.21 -38.37 -39.34
N ARG A 284 45.37 -38.62 -38.04
CA ARG A 284 44.85 -37.74 -36.97
C ARG A 284 45.88 -36.84 -36.29
N LYS A 285 47.11 -36.73 -36.84
CA LYS A 285 48.22 -35.96 -36.23
C LYS A 285 48.88 -34.91 -37.12
N ALA A 286 48.25 -34.51 -38.23
CA ALA A 286 48.63 -33.33 -38.99
C ALA A 286 47.36 -32.67 -39.55
N GLY A 287 46.92 -31.62 -38.86
CA GLY A 287 45.71 -30.85 -39.12
C GLY A 287 45.40 -29.97 -37.92
#